data_AF-A0A9N8F4G9-F1
#
_entry.id   AF-A0A9N8F4G9-F1
#
_cell.length_a   1.000
_cell.length_b   1.000
_cell.length_c   1.000
_cell.angle_alpha   90.00
_cell.angle_beta   90.00
_cell.angle_gamma   90.00
#
_symmetry.space_group_name_H-M   'P 1'
#
loop_
_entity.id
_entity.type
_entity.pdbx_description
1 polymer ?
#
loop_
_entity_poly.entity_id
_entity_poly.type
_entity_poly.pdbx_seq_one_letter_code
_entity_poly.pdbx_strand_id
1 'polypeptide(L)'
;MLTAGEKVHADGGYPGEPDHIVMPADDISAAFTKLAAQDRGWHETVNHRFKMFNILHRVFRHDVDKHQPAFMAVAVITQLALENGEPLFSVEYSEEDCTL
;
A
#
# COMPACT_ATOMS: atom_id res chain seq x y z
N MET A 1 -4.60 -10.61 14.67
CA MET A 1 -4.02 -11.97 14.67
C MET A 1 -4.39 -12.59 13.35
N LEU A 2 -3.42 -13.16 12.63
CA LEU A 2 -3.65 -13.94 11.41
C LEU A 2 -4.25 -15.30 11.81
N THR A 3 -5.19 -15.80 11.02
CA THR A 3 -5.66 -17.18 11.19
C THR A 3 -4.62 -18.18 10.67
N ALA A 4 -4.73 -19.45 11.06
CA ALA A 4 -3.75 -20.46 10.66
C ALA A 4 -3.75 -20.63 9.12
N GLY A 5 -2.62 -20.35 8.49
CA GLY A 5 -2.45 -20.38 7.03
C GLY A 5 -2.56 -19.01 6.34
N GLU A 6 -3.01 -17.97 7.04
CA GLU A 6 -2.96 -16.59 6.52
C GLU A 6 -1.55 -16.02 6.62
N LYS A 7 -1.13 -15.32 5.56
CA LYS A 7 0.12 -14.58 5.51
C LYS A 7 -0.13 -13.15 5.03
N VAL A 8 0.74 -12.23 5.45
CA VAL A 8 0.71 -10.83 5.03
C VAL A 8 1.68 -10.64 3.88
N HIS A 9 1.26 -9.93 2.83
CA HIS A 9 2.19 -9.51 1.79
C HIS A 9 2.97 -8.27 2.27
N ALA A 10 4.31 -8.36 2.26
CA ALA A 10 5.19 -7.27 2.68
C ALA A 10 6.22 -6.94 1.61
N ASP A 11 6.84 -5.77 1.73
CA ASP A 11 7.95 -5.38 0.86
C ASP A 11 9.21 -6.24 1.12
N GLY A 12 10.11 -6.30 0.14
CA GLY A 12 11.33 -7.14 0.19
C GLY A 12 12.33 -6.76 1.29
N GLY A 13 12.10 -5.64 1.99
CA GLY A 13 12.88 -5.23 3.15
C GLY A 13 12.54 -5.95 4.47
N TYR A 14 11.56 -6.87 4.48
CA TYR A 14 11.12 -7.60 5.68
C TYR A 14 11.47 -9.11 5.66
N PRO A 15 12.75 -9.51 5.51
CA PRO A 15 13.11 -10.92 5.67
C PRO A 15 13.04 -11.33 7.14
N GLY A 16 12.39 -12.46 7.45
CA GLY A 16 12.47 -13.04 8.80
C GLY A 16 11.34 -13.96 9.25
N GLU A 17 10.16 -13.89 8.63
CA GLU A 17 8.98 -14.67 9.06
C GLU A 17 8.23 -15.32 7.88
N PRO A 18 8.80 -16.34 7.21
CA PRO A 18 8.20 -16.95 6.01
C PRO A 18 6.85 -17.65 6.25
N ASP A 19 6.55 -17.98 7.50
CA ASP A 19 5.25 -18.58 7.89
C ASP A 19 4.14 -17.52 8.04
N HIS A 20 4.49 -16.24 8.12
CA HIS A 20 3.56 -15.13 8.35
C HIS A 20 3.65 -14.02 7.30
N ILE A 21 4.75 -13.94 6.57
CA ILE A 21 5.07 -12.88 5.62
C ILE A 21 5.44 -13.50 4.28
N VAL A 22 4.85 -12.97 3.22
CA VAL A 22 5.17 -13.29 1.83
C VAL A 22 5.75 -12.04 1.16
N MET A 23 6.91 -12.19 0.54
CA MET A 23 7.62 -11.14 -0.16
C MET A 23 7.55 -11.35 -1.68
N PRO A 24 7.75 -10.29 -2.49
CA PRO A 24 7.72 -10.40 -3.96
C PRO A 24 8.76 -11.35 -4.57
N ALA A 25 9.81 -11.71 -3.81
CA ALA A 25 10.86 -12.61 -4.23
C ALA A 25 10.56 -14.08 -3.91
N ASP A 26 9.50 -14.36 -3.17
CA ASP A 26 9.09 -15.73 -2.87
C ASP A 26 8.54 -16.40 -4.13
N ASP A 27 8.67 -17.72 -4.21
CA ASP A 27 8.14 -18.51 -5.34
C ASP A 27 6.64 -18.78 -5.11
N ILE A 28 5.82 -17.83 -5.54
CA ILE A 28 4.36 -17.82 -5.38
C ILE A 28 3.70 -17.93 -6.75
N SER A 29 2.41 -18.27 -6.77
CA SER A 29 1.63 -18.32 -8.01
C SER A 29 1.76 -17.03 -8.85
N ALA A 30 1.78 -17.18 -10.18
CA ALA A 30 1.84 -16.04 -11.09
C ALA A 30 0.62 -15.11 -10.95
N ALA A 31 -0.54 -15.68 -10.57
CA ALA A 31 -1.76 -14.93 -10.29
C ALA A 31 -1.59 -14.01 -9.08
N PHE A 32 -1.13 -14.55 -7.94
CA PHE A 32 -0.85 -13.76 -6.74
C PHE A 32 0.22 -12.70 -7.00
N THR A 33 1.29 -13.06 -7.72
CA THR A 33 2.37 -12.12 -8.05
C THR A 33 1.86 -10.92 -8.85
N LYS A 34 0.94 -11.14 -9.80
CA LYS A 34 0.30 -10.08 -10.58
C LYS A 34 -0.58 -9.20 -9.70
N LEU A 35 -1.39 -9.80 -8.83
CA LEU A 35 -2.25 -9.08 -7.89
C LEU A 35 -1.43 -8.20 -6.94
N ALA A 36 -0.37 -8.76 -6.36
CA ALA A 36 0.58 -8.06 -5.49
C ALA A 36 1.32 -6.92 -6.22
N ALA A 37 1.63 -7.09 -7.51
CA ALA A 37 2.21 -6.00 -8.31
C ALA A 37 1.21 -4.85 -8.53
N GLN A 38 -0.07 -5.17 -8.73
CA GLN A 38 -1.13 -4.17 -8.88
C GLN A 38 -1.38 -3.41 -7.58
N ASP A 39 -1.46 -4.10 -6.44
CA ASP A 39 -1.60 -3.49 -5.11
C ASP A 39 -0.42 -2.55 -4.79
N ARG A 40 0.81 -2.99 -5.08
CA ARG A 40 1.99 -2.12 -4.96
C ARG A 40 1.90 -0.89 -5.85
N GLY A 41 1.43 -1.02 -7.08
CA GLY A 41 1.21 0.13 -7.96
C GLY A 41 0.12 1.08 -7.45
N TRP A 42 -0.93 0.58 -6.78
CA TRP A 42 -1.91 1.41 -6.07
C TRP A 42 -1.24 2.23 -4.98
N HIS A 43 -0.55 1.55 -4.08
CA HIS A 43 0.17 2.18 -2.97
C HIS A 43 1.19 3.20 -3.46
N GLU A 44 1.94 2.89 -4.52
CA GLU A 44 2.90 3.82 -5.11
C GLU A 44 2.21 5.05 -5.70
N THR A 45 1.06 4.88 -6.37
CA THR A 45 0.30 6.01 -6.93
C THR A 45 -0.24 6.92 -5.83
N VAL A 46 -0.79 6.36 -4.75
CA VAL A 46 -1.25 7.15 -3.59
C VAL A 46 -0.08 7.85 -2.93
N ASN A 47 1.04 7.15 -2.72
CA ASN A 47 2.26 7.74 -2.15
C ASN A 47 2.81 8.86 -3.03
N HIS A 48 2.72 8.75 -4.35
CA HIS A 48 3.08 9.83 -5.26
C HIS A 48 2.22 11.07 -5.02
N ARG A 49 0.89 10.92 -4.89
CA ARG A 49 -0.01 12.03 -4.54
C ARG A 49 0.35 12.66 -3.21
N PHE A 50 0.63 11.87 -2.18
CA PHE A 50 1.08 12.40 -0.88
C PHE A 50 2.42 13.15 -1.00
N LYS A 51 3.37 12.65 -1.79
CA LYS A 51 4.64 13.33 -2.06
C LYS A 51 4.45 14.67 -2.78
N MET A 52 3.39 14.88 -3.57
CA MET A 52 3.06 16.20 -4.15
C MET A 52 2.79 17.25 -3.08
N PHE A 53 2.19 16.87 -1.96
CA PHE A 53 2.00 17.74 -0.79
C PHE A 53 3.29 17.90 0.05
N ASN A 54 4.40 17.27 -0.36
CA ASN A 54 5.67 17.20 0.35
C ASN A 54 5.60 16.56 1.74
N ILE A 55 4.46 15.96 2.14
CA ILE A 55 4.25 15.44 3.50
C ILE A 55 5.10 14.19 3.79
N LEU A 56 5.45 13.42 2.76
CA LEU A 56 6.30 12.22 2.88
C LEU A 56 7.75 12.42 2.44
N HIS A 57 8.05 13.50 1.70
CA HIS A 57 9.36 13.68 1.06
C HIS A 57 10.24 14.73 1.76
N ARG A 58 9.64 15.75 2.36
CA ARG A 58 10.38 16.81 3.04
C ARG A 58 10.26 16.68 4.55
N VAL A 59 11.30 17.12 5.25
CA VAL A 59 11.26 17.26 6.72
C VAL A 59 10.15 18.24 7.08
N PHE A 60 9.22 17.79 7.91
CA PHE A 60 8.15 18.62 8.45
C PHE A 60 8.75 19.63 9.43
N ARG A 61 8.63 20.93 9.12
CA ARG A 61 9.32 22.01 9.86
C ARG A 61 8.52 22.59 11.03
N HIS A 62 7.29 22.12 11.23
CA HIS A 62 6.46 22.51 12.36
C HIS A 62 6.52 21.46 13.47
N ASP A 63 5.90 21.76 14.61
CA ASP A 63 5.80 20.81 15.74
C ASP A 63 5.30 19.45 15.27
N VAL A 64 5.90 18.37 15.78
CA VAL A 64 5.57 17.00 15.39
C VAL A 64 4.08 16.68 15.61
N ASP A 65 3.46 17.27 16.62
CA ASP A 65 2.03 17.10 16.92
C ASP A 65 1.12 17.65 15.79
N LYS A 66 1.64 18.58 14.98
CA LYS A 66 0.93 19.11 13.81
C LYS A 66 1.12 18.25 12.56
N HIS A 67 2.07 17.32 12.56
CA HIS A 67 2.30 16.45 11.42
C HIS A 67 1.12 15.49 11.20
N GLN A 68 0.62 14.87 12.27
CA GLN A 68 -0.53 13.96 12.19
C GLN A 68 -1.77 14.63 11.56
N PRO A 69 -2.29 15.77 12.06
CA PRO A 69 -3.46 16.41 11.45
C PRO A 69 -3.18 16.89 10.02
N ALA A 70 -1.97 17.36 9.71
CA ALA A 70 -1.60 17.73 8.34
C ALA A 70 -1.60 16.52 7.40
N PHE A 71 -1.05 15.40 7.85
CA PHE A 71 -1.05 14.14 7.10
C PHE A 71 -2.47 13.63 6.85
N MET A 72 -3.32 13.65 7.88
CA MET A 72 -4.73 13.26 7.76
C MET A 72 -5.48 14.16 6.77
N ALA A 73 -5.23 15.47 6.78
CA ALA A 73 -5.84 16.38 5.81
C ALA A 73 -5.42 16.04 4.37
N VAL A 74 -4.15 15.74 4.14
CA VAL A 74 -3.65 15.30 2.81
C VAL A 74 -4.30 13.99 2.39
N ALA A 75 -4.46 13.04 3.32
CA ALA A 75 -5.14 11.77 3.06
C ALA A 75 -6.60 11.99 2.62
N VAL A 76 -7.35 12.81 3.35
CA VAL A 76 -8.75 13.15 3.01
C VAL A 76 -8.85 13.87 1.66
N ILE A 77 -7.96 14.83 1.39
CA ILE A 77 -7.94 15.51 0.07
C ILE A 77 -7.69 14.51 -1.05
N THR A 78 -6.76 13.58 -0.84
CA THR A 78 -6.45 12.54 -1.83
C THR A 78 -7.64 11.62 -2.05
N GLN A 79 -8.34 11.19 -0.99
CA GLN A 79 -9.57 10.40 -1.09
C GLN A 79 -10.66 11.15 -1.88
N LEU A 80 -10.88 12.43 -1.58
CA LEU A 80 -11.84 13.25 -2.33
C LEU A 80 -11.46 13.36 -3.81
N ALA A 81 -10.17 13.50 -4.15
CA ALA A 81 -9.73 13.52 -5.55
C ALA A 81 -10.01 12.18 -6.26
N LEU A 82 -9.78 11.05 -5.56
CA LEU A 82 -10.09 9.72 -6.07
C LEU A 82 -11.58 9.55 -6.39
N GLU A 83 -12.45 10.05 -5.52
CA GLU A 83 -13.92 9.97 -5.69
C GLU A 83 -14.45 10.95 -6.73
N ASN A 84 -13.76 12.08 -6.98
CA ASN A 84 -14.25 13.18 -7.81
C ASN A 84 -13.54 13.31 -9.18
N GLY A 85 -13.14 12.20 -9.78
CA GLY A 85 -12.71 12.17 -11.19
C GLY A 85 -11.24 11.86 -11.43
N GLU A 86 -10.46 11.55 -10.38
CA GLU A 86 -9.10 11.04 -10.51
C GLU A 86 -8.94 9.64 -9.90
N PRO A 87 -9.74 8.62 -10.30
CA PRO A 87 -9.66 7.29 -9.70
C PRO A 87 -8.30 6.61 -9.96
N LEU A 88 -7.92 5.66 -9.11
CA LEU A 88 -6.82 4.73 -9.41
C LEU A 88 -7.26 3.72 -10.47
N PHE A 89 -6.31 3.03 -11.09
CA PHE A 89 -6.59 1.94 -12.02
C PHE A 89 -7.33 0.80 -11.31
N SER A 90 -8.33 0.15 -11.90
CA SER A 90 -9.05 -0.93 -11.20
C SER A 90 -8.17 -2.16 -10.93
N VAL A 91 -8.34 -2.80 -9.77
CA VAL A 91 -7.78 -4.12 -9.44
C VAL A 91 -8.95 -5.05 -9.17
N GLU A 92 -9.05 -6.10 -9.96
CA GLU A 92 -10.03 -7.15 -9.75
C GLU A 92 -9.44 -8.22 -8.84
N TYR A 93 -10.14 -8.53 -7.76
CA TYR A 93 -9.79 -9.58 -6.82
C TYR A 93 -10.76 -10.74 -7.02
N SER A 94 -10.24 -11.94 -7.28
CA SER A 94 -10.99 -13.18 -7.10
C SER A 94 -10.40 -13.96 -5.92
N GLU A 95 -11.24 -14.72 -5.20
CA GLU A 95 -10.77 -15.55 -4.09
C GLU A 95 -9.74 -16.60 -4.55
N GLU A 96 -9.80 -16.99 -5.83
CA GLU A 96 -8.88 -17.94 -6.46
C GLU A 96 -7.49 -17.33 -6.70
N ASP A 97 -7.41 -16.01 -6.92
CA ASP A 97 -6.13 -15.30 -7.15
C ASP A 97 -5.34 -15.05 -5.84
N CYS A 98 -6.03 -15.13 -4.69
CA CYS A 98 -5.46 -14.85 -3.36
C CYS A 98 -4.90 -16.09 -2.66
N THR A 99 -4.91 -17.28 -3.30
CA THR A 99 -4.31 -18.48 -2.72
C THR A 99 -2.79 -18.46 -2.87
N LEU A 100 -2.09 -18.52 -1.72
CA LEU A 100 -0.63 -18.60 -1.59
C LEU A 100 -0.12 -20.04 -1.69
#